data_AF-A0A922YVK2-F1
#
_entry.id   AF-A0A922YVK2-F1
#
_cell.length_a   1.000
_cell.length_b   1.000
_cell.length_c   1.000
_cell.angle_alpha   90.00
_cell.angle_beta   90.00
_cell.angle_gamma   90.00
#
_symmetry.space_group_name_H-M   'P 1'
#
loop_
_entity.id
_entity.type
_entity.pdbx_description
1 polymer ?
#
loop_
_entity_poly.entity_id
_entity_poly.type
_entity_poly.pdbx_seq_one_letter_code
_entity_poly.pdbx_strand_id
1 'polypeptide(L)'
;MNALDLYNKPSPDFAAKVERSLALLRDVSGSHPALTQASSLGAEDMVVTHLIHLAGIKADIFVLETGKLHTETLALVGKIEQRYARSVALYRPKNESVVKFVRHHGEEAMYQSIDLRKQCCDIRKMEPLSRALAGHDGWITGLRREQSNARA
;
A
#
# COMPACT_ATOMS: atom_id res chain seq x y z
N MET A 1 0.77 28.57 -10.62
CA MET A 1 -0.11 27.40 -10.80
C MET A 1 0.52 26.25 -10.04
N ASN A 2 -0.05 25.86 -8.91
CA ASN A 2 0.46 24.77 -8.08
C ASN A 2 -0.15 23.42 -8.54
N ALA A 3 0.31 22.31 -7.97
CA ALA A 3 -0.20 20.99 -8.33
C ALA A 3 -1.71 20.83 -8.06
N LEU A 4 -2.25 21.50 -7.03
CA LEU A 4 -3.68 21.46 -6.72
C LEU A 4 -4.49 22.13 -7.82
N ASP A 5 -4.06 23.29 -8.32
CA ASP A 5 -4.74 23.99 -9.42
C ASP A 5 -4.81 23.13 -10.70
N LEU A 6 -3.78 22.32 -10.93
CA LEU A 6 -3.69 21.46 -12.12
C LEU A 6 -4.58 20.21 -11.99
N TYR A 7 -4.57 19.57 -10.83
CA TYR A 7 -5.15 18.24 -10.62
C TYR A 7 -6.49 18.23 -9.86
N ASN A 8 -6.90 19.33 -9.22
CA ASN A 8 -8.21 19.44 -8.56
C ASN A 8 -9.34 19.67 -9.58
N LYS A 9 -9.50 18.70 -10.49
CA LYS A 9 -10.51 18.69 -11.55
C LYS A 9 -11.37 17.45 -11.38
N PRO A 10 -12.33 17.46 -10.44
CA PRO A 10 -13.18 16.29 -10.20
C PRO A 10 -13.99 15.97 -11.46
N SER A 11 -14.18 14.68 -11.74
CA SER A 11 -15.09 14.25 -12.80
C SER A 11 -16.54 14.62 -12.43
N PRO A 12 -17.45 14.76 -13.41
CA PRO A 12 -18.85 15.08 -13.14
C PRO A 12 -19.54 14.11 -12.17
N ASP A 13 -19.10 12.85 -12.17
CA ASP A 13 -19.60 11.76 -11.32
C ASP A 13 -18.77 11.54 -10.04
N PHE A 14 -17.88 12.47 -9.67
CA PHE A 14 -16.99 12.31 -8.52
C PHE A 14 -17.72 11.96 -7.22
N ALA A 15 -18.78 12.70 -6.88
CA ALA A 15 -19.57 12.44 -5.66
C ALA A 15 -20.18 11.03 -5.66
N ALA A 16 -20.72 10.59 -6.80
CA ALA A 16 -21.27 9.24 -6.95
C ALA A 16 -20.20 8.15 -6.80
N LYS A 17 -18.98 8.38 -7.33
CA LYS A 17 -17.84 7.48 -7.15
C LYS A 17 -17.42 7.36 -5.68
N VAL A 18 -17.39 8.48 -4.96
CA VAL A 18 -17.10 8.50 -3.52
C VAL A 18 -18.15 7.70 -2.76
N GLU A 19 -19.44 8.01 -2.94
CA GLU A 19 -20.53 7.30 -2.27
C GLU A 19 -20.51 5.80 -2.55
N ARG A 20 -20.32 5.40 -3.81
CA ARG A 20 -20.18 3.99 -4.19
C ARG A 20 -19.01 3.31 -3.47
N SER A 21 -17.88 4.00 -3.35
CA SER A 21 -16.69 3.46 -2.68
C SER A 21 -16.92 3.30 -1.18
N LEU A 22 -17.56 4.28 -0.54
CA LEU A 22 -17.92 4.21 0.88
C LEU A 22 -18.94 3.10 1.15
N ALA A 23 -19.96 2.96 0.30
CA ALA A 23 -20.95 1.89 0.40
C ALA A 23 -20.30 0.50 0.28
N LEU A 24 -19.41 0.31 -0.70
CA LEU A 24 -18.68 -0.95 -0.87
C LEU A 24 -17.80 -1.28 0.35
N LEU A 25 -17.08 -0.29 0.89
CA LEU A 25 -16.25 -0.50 2.08
C LEU A 25 -17.08 -0.94 3.28
N ARG A 26 -18.24 -0.30 3.51
CA ARG A 26 -19.16 -0.66 4.60
C ARG A 26 -19.73 -2.07 4.41
N ASP A 27 -20.19 -2.40 3.20
CA ASP A 27 -20.73 -3.72 2.87
C ASP A 27 -19.72 -4.85 3.11
N VAL A 28 -18.51 -4.72 2.53
CA VAL A 28 -17.45 -5.73 2.70
C VAL A 28 -17.03 -5.85 4.16
N SER A 29 -16.95 -4.75 4.92
CA SER A 29 -16.62 -4.79 6.34
C SER A 29 -17.63 -5.55 7.21
N GLY A 30 -18.89 -5.66 6.76
CA GLY A 30 -19.91 -6.46 7.44
C GLY A 30 -19.71 -7.97 7.28
N SER A 31 -19.07 -8.39 6.19
CA SER A 31 -18.82 -9.81 5.87
C SER A 31 -17.38 -10.27 6.16
N HIS A 32 -16.46 -9.33 6.29
CA HIS A 32 -15.03 -9.56 6.51
C HIS A 32 -14.57 -8.78 7.75
N PRO A 33 -14.62 -9.38 8.96
CA PRO A 33 -14.25 -8.71 10.21
C PRO A 33 -12.74 -8.38 10.35
N ALA A 34 -11.86 -8.97 9.53
CA ALA A 34 -10.40 -8.85 9.65
C ALA A 34 -9.75 -8.21 8.40
N LEU A 35 -10.34 -7.12 7.89
CA LEU A 35 -9.80 -6.39 6.74
C LEU A 35 -8.50 -5.64 7.07
N THR A 36 -7.64 -5.54 6.07
CA THR A 36 -6.40 -4.75 6.13
C THR A 36 -6.16 -3.98 4.84
N GLN A 37 -5.51 -2.82 4.91
CA GLN A 37 -5.05 -2.08 3.75
C GLN A 37 -3.56 -2.34 3.53
N ALA A 38 -3.21 -2.82 2.34
CA ALA A 38 -1.84 -2.80 1.86
C ALA A 38 -1.55 -1.43 1.24
N SER A 39 -0.71 -0.63 1.88
CA SER A 39 -0.39 0.74 1.45
C SER A 39 1.07 0.86 1.01
N SER A 40 1.27 1.35 -0.21
CA SER A 40 2.57 1.80 -0.73
C SER A 40 2.86 3.27 -0.39
N LEU A 41 1.92 3.95 0.27
CA LEU A 41 1.94 5.40 0.53
C LEU A 41 1.88 6.27 -0.74
N GLY A 42 1.53 5.66 -1.88
CA GLY A 42 1.20 6.37 -3.12
C GLY A 42 -0.14 7.11 -3.03
N ALA A 43 -0.41 7.98 -4.00
CA ALA A 43 -1.60 8.83 -4.00
C ALA A 43 -2.91 8.04 -3.90
N GLU A 44 -2.98 6.90 -4.60
CA GLU A 44 -4.12 5.99 -4.59
C GLU A 44 -4.37 5.40 -3.21
N ASP A 45 -3.31 4.92 -2.56
CA ASP A 45 -3.41 4.34 -1.22
C ASP A 45 -3.74 5.40 -0.17
N MET A 46 -3.35 6.67 -0.38
CA MET A 46 -3.77 7.79 0.48
C MET A 46 -5.26 8.09 0.32
N VAL A 47 -5.78 8.02 -0.91
CA VAL A 47 -7.24 8.12 -1.14
C VAL A 47 -7.97 6.96 -0.47
N VAL A 48 -7.49 5.71 -0.63
CA VAL A 48 -8.08 4.54 0.05
C VAL A 48 -8.06 4.70 1.56
N THR A 49 -6.93 5.13 2.14
CA THR A 49 -6.80 5.41 3.59
C THR A 49 -7.86 6.41 4.04
N HIS A 50 -8.04 7.48 3.26
CA HIS A 50 -9.03 8.50 3.55
C HIS A 50 -10.47 7.96 3.46
N LEU A 51 -10.79 7.15 2.46
CA LEU A 51 -12.10 6.53 2.29
C LEU A 51 -12.41 5.53 3.41
N ILE A 52 -11.43 4.73 3.85
CA ILE A 52 -11.57 3.83 5.01
C ILE A 52 -11.92 4.63 6.27
N HIS A 53 -11.25 5.77 6.48
CA HIS A 53 -11.56 6.68 7.59
C HIS A 53 -12.99 7.26 7.48
N LEU A 54 -13.39 7.77 6.32
CA LEU A 54 -14.74 8.31 6.10
C LEU A 54 -15.85 7.25 6.21
N ALA A 55 -15.56 6.02 5.78
CA ALA A 55 -16.50 4.91 5.88
C ALA A 55 -16.76 4.51 7.33
N GLY A 56 -15.84 4.81 8.25
CA GLY A 56 -15.93 4.46 9.66
C GLY A 56 -15.67 2.97 9.95
N ILE A 57 -15.05 2.25 9.00
CA ILE A 57 -14.83 0.81 9.14
C ILE A 57 -13.53 0.51 9.90
N LYS A 58 -13.52 -0.63 10.60
CA LYS A 58 -12.30 -1.20 11.16
C LYS A 58 -11.52 -1.91 10.05
N ALA A 59 -10.36 -1.38 9.73
CA ALA A 59 -9.39 -1.99 8.84
C ALA A 59 -8.00 -1.54 9.29
N ASP A 60 -7.10 -2.50 9.46
CA ASP A 60 -5.70 -2.22 9.76
C ASP A 60 -5.02 -1.61 8.52
N ILE A 61 -3.87 -0.96 8.72
CA ILE A 61 -3.07 -0.41 7.62
C ILE A 61 -1.65 -0.94 7.78
N PHE A 62 -1.09 -1.50 6.72
CA PHE A 62 0.31 -1.89 6.71
C PHE A 62 1.06 -1.35 5.50
N VAL A 63 2.37 -1.16 5.68
CA VAL A 63 3.33 -0.77 4.65
C VAL A 63 4.46 -1.78 4.62
N LEU A 64 4.87 -2.18 3.41
CA LEU A 64 6.08 -2.97 3.22
C LEU A 64 7.29 -2.02 3.26
N GLU A 65 7.95 -1.94 4.41
CA GLU A 65 9.17 -1.16 4.59
C GLU A 65 10.34 -1.96 4.03
N THR A 66 10.59 -1.77 2.74
CA THR A 66 11.51 -2.63 1.99
C THR A 66 12.98 -2.43 2.35
N GLY A 67 13.35 -1.45 3.17
CA GLY A 67 14.72 -1.00 3.41
C GLY A 67 15.32 -0.15 2.27
N LYS A 68 14.51 0.19 1.26
CA LYS A 68 14.91 0.98 0.08
C LYS A 68 13.86 2.05 -0.30
N LEU A 69 12.97 2.42 0.61
CA LEU A 69 11.98 3.50 0.40
C LEU A 69 12.64 4.87 0.61
N HIS A 70 12.14 5.89 -0.08
CA HIS A 70 12.54 7.28 0.15
C HIS A 70 12.13 7.73 1.55
N THR A 71 12.93 8.61 2.16
CA THR A 71 12.65 9.17 3.50
C THR A 71 11.33 9.93 3.50
N GLU A 72 11.01 10.65 2.42
CA GLU A 72 9.77 11.40 2.24
C GLU A 72 8.55 10.47 2.18
N THR A 73 8.70 9.28 1.58
CA THR A 73 7.66 8.25 1.59
C THR A 73 7.42 7.75 3.01
N LEU A 74 8.48 7.42 3.77
CA LEU A 74 8.35 6.98 5.15
C LEU A 74 7.77 8.05 6.08
N ALA A 75 8.06 9.34 5.81
CA ALA A 75 7.50 10.45 6.58
C ALA A 75 5.96 10.55 6.46
N LEU A 76 5.33 9.93 5.45
CA LEU A 76 3.87 9.88 5.36
C LEU A 76 3.24 9.00 6.44
N VAL A 77 3.97 8.03 7.00
CA VAL A 77 3.47 7.15 8.06
C VAL A 77 3.01 7.97 9.26
N GLY A 78 3.89 8.80 9.83
CA GLY A 78 3.54 9.65 10.97
C GLY A 78 2.41 10.64 10.65
N LYS A 79 2.30 11.11 9.40
CA LYS A 79 1.20 11.99 8.98
C LYS A 79 -0.15 11.26 8.95
N ILE A 80 -0.18 10.01 8.51
CA ILE A 80 -1.38 9.16 8.55
C ILE A 80 -1.81 8.94 10.00
N GLU A 81 -0.86 8.54 10.86
CA GLU A 81 -1.15 8.25 12.26
C GLU A 81 -1.69 9.48 12.99
N GLN A 82 -1.08 10.65 12.78
CA GLN A 82 -1.54 11.91 13.35
C GLN A 82 -2.91 12.35 12.80
N ARG A 83 -3.12 12.25 11.48
CA ARG A 83 -4.35 12.76 10.83
C ARG A 83 -5.56 11.88 11.12
N TYR A 84 -5.38 10.57 11.12
CA TYR A 84 -6.50 9.61 11.17
C TYR A 84 -6.62 8.90 12.52
N ALA A 85 -5.69 9.12 13.45
CA ALA A 85 -5.63 8.42 14.75
C ALA A 85 -5.66 6.89 14.59
N ARG A 86 -4.92 6.38 13.61
CA ARG A 86 -4.79 4.94 13.29
C ARG A 86 -3.32 4.56 13.23
N SER A 87 -2.93 3.42 13.79
CA SER A 87 -1.57 2.90 13.66
C SER A 87 -1.30 2.36 12.26
N VAL A 88 -0.06 2.50 11.78
CA VAL A 88 0.40 1.89 10.53
C VAL A 88 1.48 0.85 10.83
N ALA A 89 1.21 -0.42 10.53
CA ALA A 89 2.17 -1.50 10.74
C ALA A 89 3.25 -1.51 9.65
N LEU A 90 4.52 -1.48 10.06
CA LEU A 90 5.66 -1.57 9.14
C LEU A 90 6.19 -3.01 9.07
N TYR A 91 6.01 -3.66 7.92
CA TYR A 91 6.55 -5.00 7.67
C TYR A 91 7.87 -4.91 6.93
N ARG A 92 8.95 -5.29 7.62
CA ARG A 92 10.32 -5.29 7.11
C ARG A 92 10.73 -6.68 6.62
N PRO A 93 11.63 -6.79 5.62
CA PRO A 93 12.24 -8.07 5.27
C PRO A 93 13.05 -8.64 6.43
N LYS A 94 13.17 -9.97 6.46
CA LYS A 94 14.11 -10.64 7.35
C LYS A 94 15.53 -10.18 7.03
N ASN A 95 16.18 -9.55 8.01
CA ASN A 95 17.50 -8.95 7.84
C ASN A 95 18.54 -9.95 7.32
N GLU A 96 18.48 -11.18 7.84
CA GLU A 96 19.36 -12.30 7.46
C GLU A 96 19.31 -12.59 5.95
N SER A 97 18.10 -12.65 5.38
CA SER A 97 17.87 -12.90 3.95
C SER A 97 18.42 -11.76 3.09
N VAL A 98 18.24 -10.52 3.53
CA VAL A 98 18.76 -9.33 2.83
C VAL A 98 20.29 -9.33 2.84
N VAL A 99 20.90 -9.53 4.01
CA VAL A 99 22.37 -9.56 4.16
C VAL A 99 22.96 -10.68 3.31
N LYS A 100 22.36 -11.88 3.32
CA LYS A 100 22.83 -13.01 2.50
C LYS A 100 22.77 -12.68 1.01
N PHE A 101 21.65 -12.12 0.53
CA PHE A 101 21.46 -11.77 -0.87
C PHE A 101 22.46 -10.72 -1.34
N VAL A 102 22.62 -9.62 -0.59
CA VAL A 102 23.57 -8.54 -0.90
C VAL A 102 25.01 -9.06 -0.89
N ARG A 103 25.39 -9.91 0.07
CA ARG A 103 26.74 -10.48 0.11
C ARG A 103 27.06 -11.35 -1.11
N HIS A 104 26.08 -12.06 -1.68
CA HIS A 104 26.30 -12.94 -2.83
C HIS A 104 26.18 -12.23 -4.18
N HIS A 105 25.29 -11.23 -4.30
CA HIS A 105 24.92 -10.64 -5.58
C HIS A 105 25.22 -9.14 -5.71
N GLY A 106 25.63 -8.49 -4.60
CA GLY A 106 25.84 -7.06 -4.52
C GLY A 106 24.58 -6.25 -4.22
N GLU A 107 24.75 -4.98 -3.84
CA GLU A 107 23.65 -4.05 -3.53
C GLU A 107 22.75 -3.77 -4.75
N GLU A 108 23.35 -3.73 -5.94
CA GLU A 108 22.68 -3.35 -7.19
C GLU A 108 22.16 -4.56 -8.01
N ALA A 109 22.08 -5.74 -7.38
CA ALA A 109 21.70 -7.00 -8.04
C ALA A 109 20.39 -6.92 -8.85
N MET A 110 19.41 -6.12 -8.40
CA MET A 110 18.12 -5.96 -9.08
C MET A 110 18.20 -5.32 -10.48
N TYR A 111 19.32 -4.66 -10.79
CA TYR A 111 19.59 -4.03 -12.09
C TYR A 111 20.35 -4.95 -13.04
N GLN A 112 20.94 -6.03 -12.51
CA GLN A 112 21.79 -6.94 -13.29
C GLN A 112 20.98 -7.98 -14.08
N SER A 113 19.86 -8.45 -13.54
CA SER A 113 18.97 -9.39 -14.25
C SER A 113 17.54 -9.39 -13.73
N ILE A 114 16.63 -9.94 -14.52
CA ILE A 114 15.23 -10.15 -14.13
C ILE A 114 15.14 -11.16 -12.96
N ASP A 115 15.96 -12.21 -12.97
CA ASP A 115 15.93 -13.23 -11.91
C ASP A 115 16.40 -12.68 -10.57
N LEU A 116 17.46 -11.87 -10.57
CA LEU A 116 17.94 -11.18 -9.37
C LEU A 116 16.93 -10.14 -8.88
N ARG A 117 16.23 -9.46 -9.80
CA ARG A 117 15.11 -8.57 -9.43
C ARG A 117 13.97 -9.32 -8.77
N LYS A 118 13.58 -10.49 -9.30
CA LYS A 118 12.55 -11.34 -8.70
C LYS A 118 12.96 -11.81 -7.31
N GLN A 119 14.18 -12.30 -7.14
CA GLN A 119 14.71 -12.70 -5.82
C GLN A 119 14.71 -11.54 -4.82
N CYS A 120 15.12 -10.33 -5.25
CA CYS A 120 15.05 -9.14 -4.41
C CYS A 120 13.60 -8.80 -4.02
N CYS A 121 12.65 -8.87 -4.96
CA CYS A 121 11.23 -8.69 -4.69
C CYS A 121 10.69 -9.77 -3.74
N ASP A 122 11.12 -11.02 -3.88
CA ASP A 122 10.66 -12.11 -3.02
C ASP A 122 11.07 -11.87 -1.57
N ILE A 123 12.33 -11.46 -1.36
CA ILE A 123 12.88 -11.15 -0.03
C ILE A 123 12.28 -9.88 0.56
N ARG A 124 12.22 -8.79 -0.23
CA ARG A 124 11.85 -7.46 0.26
C ARG A 124 10.35 -7.16 0.23
N LYS A 125 9.57 -7.88 -0.56
CA LYS A 125 8.14 -7.62 -0.76
C LYS A 125 7.27 -8.85 -0.52
N MET A 126 7.54 -9.97 -1.19
CA MET A 126 6.61 -11.11 -1.16
C MET A 126 6.58 -11.79 0.21
N GLU A 127 7.74 -12.04 0.82
CA GLU A 127 7.81 -12.63 2.16
C GLU A 127 7.15 -11.72 3.22
N PRO A 128 7.47 -10.42 3.32
CA PRO A 128 6.80 -9.54 4.27
C PRO A 128 5.32 -9.37 4.02
N LEU A 129 4.89 -9.35 2.74
CA LEU A 129 3.47 -9.30 2.36
C LEU A 129 2.72 -10.53 2.88
N SER A 130 3.27 -11.72 2.66
CA SER A 130 2.66 -12.97 3.15
C SER A 130 2.45 -12.94 4.67
N ARG A 131 3.45 -12.46 5.43
CA ARG A 131 3.31 -12.26 6.89
C ARG A 131 2.29 -11.20 7.25
N ALA A 132 2.24 -10.10 6.51
CA ALA A 132 1.31 -9.00 6.77
C ALA A 132 -0.15 -9.37 6.52
N LEU A 133 -0.40 -10.35 5.66
CA LEU A 133 -1.73 -10.82 5.31
C LEU A 133 -2.18 -12.04 6.12
N ALA A 134 -1.26 -12.68 6.84
CA ALA A 134 -1.58 -13.85 7.64
C ALA A 134 -2.65 -13.52 8.71
N GLY A 135 -3.77 -14.23 8.66
CA GLY A 135 -4.89 -14.03 9.59
C GLY A 135 -5.91 -12.97 9.17
N HIS A 136 -5.69 -12.25 8.08
CA HIS A 136 -6.68 -11.36 7.48
C HIS A 136 -7.59 -12.11 6.51
N ASP A 137 -8.85 -11.69 6.43
CA ASP A 137 -9.88 -12.29 5.57
C ASP A 137 -10.10 -11.51 4.25
N GLY A 138 -9.40 -10.39 4.08
CA GLY A 138 -9.36 -9.61 2.85
C GLY A 138 -8.37 -8.45 2.96
N TRP A 139 -7.87 -7.98 1.82
CA TRP A 139 -7.04 -6.77 1.78
C TRP A 139 -7.50 -5.77 0.74
N ILE A 140 -7.32 -4.49 1.05
CA ILE A 140 -7.69 -3.35 0.23
C ILE A 140 -6.40 -2.75 -0.35
N THR A 141 -6.39 -2.45 -1.66
CA THR A 141 -5.24 -1.87 -2.38
C THR A 141 -5.68 -0.71 -3.26
N GLY A 142 -4.80 0.26 -3.51
CA GLY A 142 -4.98 1.36 -4.48
C GLY A 142 -4.76 0.99 -5.95
N LEU A 143 -4.92 -0.27 -6.33
CA LEU A 143 -4.79 -0.70 -7.73
C LEU A 143 -5.95 -0.19 -8.58
N ARG A 144 -5.65 0.29 -9.79
CA ARG A 144 -6.65 0.78 -10.76
C ARG A 144 -6.51 0.08 -12.10
N ARG A 145 -7.62 -0.02 -12.82
CA ARG A 145 -7.67 -0.71 -14.11
C ARG A 145 -6.73 -0.10 -15.15
N GLU A 146 -6.64 1.23 -15.17
CA GLU A 146 -5.81 1.95 -16.13
C GLU A 146 -4.29 1.84 -15.90
N GLN A 147 -3.83 1.22 -14.82
CA GLN A 147 -2.39 1.17 -14.49
C GLN A 147 -1.59 0.20 -15.37
N SER A 148 -2.19 -0.88 -15.86
CA SER A 148 -1.53 -1.83 -16.78
C SER A 148 -2.52 -2.81 -17.38
N ASN A 149 -2.14 -3.48 -18.47
CA ASN A 149 -2.93 -4.56 -19.07
C ASN A 149 -3.22 -5.72 -18.10
N ALA A 150 -2.33 -5.98 -17.13
CA ALA A 150 -2.56 -6.99 -16.10
C ALA A 150 -3.59 -6.58 -15.03
N ARG A 151 -4.12 -5.35 -15.10
CA ARG A 151 -5.11 -4.78 -14.19
C ARG A 151 -6.40 -4.32 -14.89
N ALA A 152 -6.42 -4.32 -16.23
CA ALA A 152 -7.52 -3.85 -17.07
C ALA A 152 -8.80 -4.69 -16.90
#